data_AF-A0A0K0EHW8-F1
#
_entry.id   AF-A0A0K0EHW8-F1
#
_cell.length_a   1.000
_cell.length_b   1.000
_cell.length_c   1.000
_cell.angle_alpha   90.00
_cell.angle_beta   90.00
_cell.angle_gamma   90.00
#
_symmetry.space_group_name_H-M   'P 1'
#
loop_
_entity.id
_entity.type
_entity.pdbx_description
1 polymer ?
#
loop_
_entity_poly.entity_id
_entity_poly.type
_entity_poly.pdbx_seq_one_letter_code
_entity_poly.pdbx_strand_id
1 'polypeptide(L)'
;MTSMHNPAKFPLILYKRILRLHYGLPNELKFLGDEYVKEEFRRHKNAKPEQSLLFLKEWTEYCTSLSKQLTGKGLVKGDLGKNLNPEIINKMEEDKLYQLYELKLETEKVKDG
;
A
#
# COMPACT_ATOMS: atom_id res chain seq x y z
N MET A 1 -19.40 -13.91 20.50
CA MET A 1 -19.56 -12.61 19.80
C MET A 1 -18.32 -11.77 20.07
N THR A 2 -17.40 -11.66 19.10
CA THR A 2 -16.17 -10.87 19.29
C THR A 2 -16.55 -9.39 19.22
N SER A 3 -16.60 -8.71 20.38
CA SER A 3 -16.94 -7.29 20.47
C SER A 3 -16.07 -6.48 19.49
N MET A 4 -16.71 -5.94 18.45
CA MET A 4 -16.09 -5.17 17.37
C MET A 4 -15.62 -3.77 17.82
N HIS A 5 -15.78 -3.41 19.09
CA HIS A 5 -15.63 -2.01 19.54
C HIS A 5 -14.38 -1.74 20.37
N ASN A 6 -13.32 -2.56 20.30
CA ASN A 6 -12.05 -2.17 20.88
C ASN A 6 -11.20 -1.42 19.83
N PRO A 7 -11.12 -0.07 19.87
CA PRO A 7 -10.32 0.70 18.92
C PRO A 7 -8.83 0.32 18.97
N ALA A 8 -8.33 -0.18 20.10
CA ALA A 8 -6.94 -0.65 20.21
C ALA A 8 -6.63 -1.86 19.31
N LYS A 9 -7.65 -2.60 18.84
CA LYS A 9 -7.48 -3.71 17.89
C LYS A 9 -7.51 -3.26 16.43
N PHE A 10 -7.91 -2.02 16.13
CA PHE A 10 -8.05 -1.52 14.76
C PHE A 10 -6.76 -1.67 13.93
N PRO A 11 -5.55 -1.33 14.44
CA PRO A 11 -4.31 -1.53 13.69
C PRO A 11 -4.10 -2.99 13.26
N LEU A 12 -4.37 -3.95 14.16
CA LEU A 12 -4.21 -5.37 13.87
C LEU A 12 -5.25 -5.87 12.85
N ILE A 13 -6.48 -5.36 12.89
CA ILE A 13 -7.51 -5.67 11.91
C ILE A 13 -7.10 -5.16 10.53
N LEU A 14 -6.61 -3.92 10.46
CA LEU A 14 -6.15 -3.29 9.21
C LEU A 14 -4.97 -4.06 8.60
N TYR A 15 -3.96 -4.38 9.41
CA TYR A 15 -2.82 -5.23 9.02
C TYR A 15 -3.27 -6.55 8.39
N LYS A 16 -4.12 -7.32 9.10
CA LYS A 16 -4.63 -8.61 8.60
C LYS A 16 -5.48 -8.45 7.34
N ARG A 17 -6.25 -7.37 7.24
CA ARG A 17 -7.09 -7.09 6.07
C ARG A 17 -6.25 -6.82 4.83
N ILE A 18 -5.18 -6.05 4.96
CA ILE A 18 -4.25 -5.75 3.86
C ILE A 18 -3.55 -7.02 3.38
N LEU A 19 -2.96 -7.80 4.30
CA LEU A 19 -2.35 -9.09 3.94
C LEU A 19 -3.34 -10.04 3.27
N ARG A 20 -4.62 -10.03 3.68
CA ARG A 20 -5.65 -10.82 3.01
C ARG A 20 -5.94 -10.33 1.59
N LEU A 21 -5.92 -9.02 1.35
CA LEU A 21 -6.12 -8.45 0.01
C LEU A 21 -4.92 -8.76 -0.90
N HIS A 22 -3.70 -8.80 -0.37
CA HIS A 22 -2.51 -9.15 -1.13
C HIS A 22 -2.53 -10.56 -1.75
N TYR A 23 -3.39 -11.46 -1.29
CA TYR A 23 -3.61 -12.75 -1.98
C TYR A 23 -4.15 -12.59 -3.40
N GLY A 24 -4.76 -11.45 -3.74
CA GLY A 24 -5.19 -11.13 -5.09
C GLY A 24 -4.11 -10.50 -5.98
N LEU A 25 -2.90 -10.24 -5.44
CA LEU A 25 -1.79 -9.68 -6.21
C LEU A 25 -1.01 -10.78 -6.96
N PRO A 26 -0.35 -10.44 -8.09
CA PRO A 26 0.71 -11.26 -8.68
C PRO A 26 1.79 -11.61 -7.64
N ASN A 27 2.43 -12.77 -7.80
CA ASN A 27 3.33 -13.32 -6.77
C ASN A 27 4.48 -12.38 -6.40
N GLU A 28 5.15 -11.73 -7.36
CA GLU A 28 6.26 -10.81 -7.03
C GLU A 28 5.76 -9.60 -6.24
N LEU A 29 4.62 -9.02 -6.65
CA LEU A 29 4.01 -7.87 -5.97
C LEU A 29 3.50 -8.23 -4.58
N LYS A 30 2.92 -9.42 -4.43
CA LYS A 30 2.50 -9.94 -3.12
C LYS A 30 3.70 -10.06 -2.18
N PHE A 31 4.79 -10.69 -2.63
CA PHE A 31 5.97 -10.89 -1.80
C PHE A 31 6.56 -9.56 -1.34
N LEU A 32 6.81 -8.63 -2.29
CA LEU A 32 7.32 -7.30 -1.99
C LEU A 32 6.39 -6.53 -1.04
N GLY A 33 5.08 -6.54 -1.34
CA GLY A 33 4.07 -5.87 -0.53
C GLY A 33 3.97 -6.45 0.88
N ASP A 34 3.93 -7.77 1.03
CA ASP A 34 3.82 -8.43 2.34
C ASP A 34 4.99 -8.08 3.26
N GLU A 35 6.22 -8.09 2.74
CA GLU A 35 7.41 -7.72 3.52
C GLU A 35 7.38 -6.24 3.93
N TYR A 36 7.02 -5.35 3.00
CA TYR A 36 6.87 -3.93 3.30
C TYR A 36 5.81 -3.68 4.39
N VAL A 37 4.64 -4.31 4.27
CA VAL A 37 3.55 -4.18 5.26
C VAL A 37 3.97 -4.67 6.64
N LYS A 38 4.62 -5.84 6.73
CA LYS A 38 5.13 -6.37 8.01
C LYS A 38 6.11 -5.41 8.66
N GLU A 39 7.04 -4.88 7.87
CA GLU A 39 8.07 -3.99 8.38
C GLU A 39 7.49 -2.66 8.87
N GLU A 40 6.61 -2.05 8.07
CA GLU A 40 6.00 -0.76 8.41
C GLU A 40 5.13 -0.84 9.67
N PHE A 41 4.31 -1.89 9.81
CA PHE A 41 3.54 -2.10 11.06
C PHE A 41 4.44 -2.36 12.26
N ARG A 42 5.59 -3.04 12.08
CA ARG A 42 6.56 -3.25 13.15
C ARG A 42 7.21 -1.93 13.57
N ARG A 43 7.61 -1.08 12.62
CA ARG A 43 8.19 0.25 12.87
C ARG A 43 7.22 1.17 13.61
N HIS A 44 5.93 1.12 13.28
CA HIS A 44 4.91 1.98 13.88
C HIS A 44 4.33 1.47 15.20
N LYS A 45 4.73 0.29 15.69
CA LYS A 45 4.24 -0.29 16.95
C LYS A 45 4.41 0.64 18.15
N ASN A 46 5.50 1.42 18.17
CA ASN A 46 5.85 2.33 19.26
C ASN A 46 5.91 3.80 18.80
N ALA A 47 5.27 4.15 17.68
CA ALA A 47 5.25 5.53 17.19
C ALA A 47 4.46 6.45 18.13
N LYS A 48 4.71 7.77 18.04
CA LYS A 48 3.94 8.76 18.79
C LYS A 48 2.47 8.73 18.35
N PRO A 49 1.50 9.00 19.25
CA PRO A 49 0.08 8.94 18.91
C PRO A 49 -0.31 9.73 17.65
N GLU A 50 0.27 10.91 17.42
CA GLU A 50 -0.04 11.72 16.24
C GLU A 50 0.43 11.04 14.94
N GLN A 51 1.62 10.45 14.97
CA GLN A 51 2.19 9.70 13.85
C GLN A 51 1.40 8.40 13.62
N SER A 52 0.98 7.71 14.68
CA SER A 52 0.15 6.52 14.60
C SER A 52 -1.22 6.81 13.97
N LEU A 53 -1.85 7.95 14.29
CA LEU A 53 -3.12 8.34 13.69
C LEU A 53 -2.99 8.62 12.19
N LEU A 54 -1.97 9.37 11.78
CA LEU A 54 -1.68 9.60 10.37
C LEU A 54 -1.40 8.29 9.64
N PHE A 55 -0.56 7.43 10.22
CA PHE A 55 -0.27 6.09 9.69
C PHE A 55 -1.56 5.29 9.47
N LEU A 56 -2.43 5.19 10.48
CA LEU A 56 -3.68 4.43 10.36
C LEU A 56 -4.63 5.00 9.30
N LYS A 57 -4.66 6.32 9.14
CA LYS A 57 -5.44 6.99 8.08
C LYS A 57 -4.96 6.55 6.70
N GLU A 58 -3.68 6.76 6.39
CA GLU A 58 -3.10 6.45 5.08
C GLU A 58 -3.21 4.95 4.75
N TRP A 59 -3.01 4.09 5.74
CA TRP A 59 -3.14 2.64 5.58
C TRP A 59 -4.59 2.17 5.39
N THR A 60 -5.55 2.89 5.97
CA THR A 60 -6.98 2.66 5.71
C THR A 60 -7.35 3.05 4.28
N GLU A 61 -6.82 4.17 3.78
CA GLU A 61 -6.99 4.59 2.40
C GLU A 61 -6.35 3.60 1.41
N TYR A 62 -5.16 3.11 1.71
CA TYR A 62 -4.50 2.05 0.94
C TYR A 62 -5.34 0.76 0.91
N CYS A 63 -5.78 0.28 2.07
CA CYS A 63 -6.65 -0.90 2.17
C CYS A 63 -7.95 -0.73 1.36
N THR A 64 -8.57 0.45 1.44
CA THR A 64 -9.78 0.78 0.69
C THR A 64 -9.50 0.77 -0.81
N SER A 65 -8.38 1.35 -1.25
CA SER A 65 -7.95 1.34 -2.65
C SER A 65 -7.76 -0.08 -3.18
N LEU A 66 -7.01 -0.92 -2.44
CA LEU A 66 -6.82 -2.32 -2.79
C LEU A 66 -8.15 -3.08 -2.86
N SER A 67 -9.07 -2.86 -1.92
CA SER A 67 -10.36 -3.55 -1.91
C SER A 67 -11.24 -3.26 -3.13
N LYS A 68 -11.01 -2.13 -3.81
CA LYS A 68 -11.70 -1.75 -5.06
C LYS A 68 -11.07 -2.40 -6.30
N GLN A 69 -9.79 -2.76 -6.21
CA GLN A 69 -8.99 -3.26 -7.33
C GLN A 69 -8.77 -4.77 -7.26
N LEU A 70 -8.86 -5.35 -6.07
CA LEU A 70 -8.57 -6.75 -5.79
C LEU A 70 -9.81 -7.50 -5.29
N THR A 71 -9.98 -8.69 -5.83
CA THR A 71 -10.85 -9.72 -5.25
C THR A 71 -9.98 -10.83 -4.66
N GLY A 72 -10.61 -11.77 -3.93
CA GLY A 72 -9.91 -12.99 -3.50
C GLY A 72 -9.44 -13.91 -4.65
N LYS A 73 -9.74 -13.56 -5.91
CA LYS A 73 -9.36 -14.31 -7.11
C LYS A 73 -8.41 -13.55 -8.04
N GLY A 74 -7.99 -12.32 -7.72
CA GLY A 74 -7.14 -11.50 -8.58
C GLY A 74 -7.66 -10.08 -8.81
N LEU A 75 -7.09 -9.40 -9.82
CA LEU A 75 -7.44 -8.03 -10.22
C LEU A 75 -8.88 -7.95 -10.78
N VAL A 76 -9.65 -6.95 -10.36
CA VAL A 76 -11.05 -6.73 -10.79
C VAL A 76 -11.13 -6.29 -12.26
N LYS A 77 -10.25 -5.39 -12.70
CA LYS A 77 -10.24 -4.80 -14.04
C LYS A 77 -8.96 -5.07 -14.83
N GLY A 78 -8.07 -5.94 -14.33
CA GLY A 78 -6.72 -6.10 -14.89
C GLY A 78 -5.74 -4.97 -14.53
N ASP A 79 -6.24 -3.79 -14.13
CA ASP A 79 -5.42 -2.68 -13.69
C ASP A 79 -5.20 -2.67 -12.17
N LEU A 80 -3.94 -2.41 -11.78
CA LEU A 80 -3.51 -2.21 -10.40
C LEU A 80 -2.85 -0.83 -10.27
N GLY A 81 -3.17 -0.11 -9.20
CA GLY A 81 -2.61 1.19 -8.89
C GLY A 81 -3.53 2.37 -9.25
N LYS A 82 -2.97 3.57 -9.21
CA LYS A 82 -3.60 4.85 -9.56
C LYS A 82 -2.53 5.75 -10.18
N ASN A 83 -2.96 6.68 -11.02
CA ASN A 83 -2.07 7.74 -11.47
C ASN A 83 -1.58 8.56 -10.28
N LEU A 84 -0.30 8.94 -10.30
CA LEU A 84 0.27 9.83 -9.30
C LEU A 84 -0.42 11.19 -9.36
N ASN A 85 -0.75 11.75 -8.20
CA ASN A 85 -1.28 13.11 -8.12
C ASN A 85 -0.16 14.10 -8.51
N PRO A 86 -0.36 14.95 -9.53
CA PRO A 86 0.62 15.95 -9.94
C PRO A 86 1.09 16.87 -8.79
N GLU A 87 0.21 17.17 -7.83
CA GLU A 87 0.56 17.98 -6.67
C GLU A 87 1.56 17.29 -5.73
N ILE A 88 1.52 15.95 -5.66
CA ILE A 88 2.48 15.18 -4.87
C ILE A 88 3.82 15.19 -5.59
N ILE A 89 3.82 15.01 -6.92
CA ILE A 89 5.04 15.07 -7.75
C ILE A 89 5.74 16.42 -7.57
N ASN A 90 5.01 17.53 -7.60
CA ASN A 90 5.56 18.87 -7.40
C ASN A 90 6.15 19.11 -6.00
N LYS A 91 5.80 18.28 -5.01
CA LYS A 91 6.31 18.34 -3.64
C LYS A 91 7.45 17.35 -3.38
N MET A 92 7.79 16.50 -4.35
CA MET A 92 8.90 15.56 -4.20
C MET A 92 10.25 16.28 -4.28
N GLU A 93 11.22 15.79 -3.52
CA GLU A 93 12.62 16.20 -3.64
C GLU A 93 13.21 15.76 -5.00
N GLU A 94 14.21 16.49 -5.49
CA GLU A 94 14.80 16.27 -6.82
C GLU A 94 15.33 14.84 -6.99
N ASP A 95 16.01 14.28 -5.97
CA ASP A 95 16.49 12.89 -5.99
C ASP A 95 15.35 11.87 -6.11
N LYS A 96 14.19 12.15 -5.50
CA LYS A 96 13.01 11.28 -5.56
C LYS A 96 12.34 11.36 -6.91
N LEU A 97 12.31 12.55 -7.51
CA LEU A 97 11.82 12.74 -8.87
C LEU A 97 12.70 12.00 -9.88
N TYR A 98 14.03 12.08 -9.73
CA TYR A 98 14.97 11.36 -10.58
C TYR A 98 14.79 9.83 -10.46
N GLN A 99 14.68 9.29 -9.24
CA GLN A 99 14.40 7.86 -9.03
C GLN A 99 13.10 7.41 -9.70
N LEU A 100 12.04 8.23 -9.61
CA LEU A 100 10.76 7.93 -10.25
C LEU A 100 10.87 7.97 -11.78
N TYR A 101 11.66 8.90 -12.32
CA TYR A 101 11.91 9.01 -13.76
C TYR A 101 12.69 7.82 -14.31
N GLU A 102 13.75 7.40 -13.62
CA GLU A 102 14.50 6.19 -13.99
C GLU A 102 13.63 4.94 -13.95
N LEU A 103 12.77 4.82 -12.92
CA LEU A 103 11.80 3.73 -12.84
C LEU A 103 10.85 3.71 -14.05
N LYS A 104 10.35 4.87 -14.47
CA LYS A 104 9.51 4.98 -15.67
C LYS A 104 10.24 4.46 -16.90
N LEU A 105 11.46 4.95 -17.16
CA LEU A 105 12.26 4.52 -18.32
C LEU A 105 12.51 3.01 -18.32
N GLU A 106 12.81 2.43 -17.16
CA GLU A 106 13.05 0.99 -17.05
C GLU A 106 11.79 0.17 -17.33
N THR A 107 10.62 0.62 -16.86
CA THR A 107 9.35 -0.06 -17.15
C THR A 107 8.91 0.04 -18.61
N GLU A 108 9.36 1.06 -19.35
CA GLU A 108 9.07 1.21 -20.78
C GLU A 108 9.88 0.21 -21.62
N LYS A 109 11.15 -0.05 -21.25
CA LYS A 109 11.98 -1.08 -21.91
C LYS A 109 11.38 -2.49 -21.85
N VAL A 110 10.68 -2.81 -20.76
CA VAL A 110 10.02 -4.11 -20.57
C VAL A 110 8.75 -4.24 -21.42
N LYS A 111 8.11 -3.13 -21.80
CA LYS A 111 6.91 -3.17 -22.66
C LYS A 111 7.24 -3.34 -24.14
N ASP A 112 8.42 -2.88 -24.56
CA ASP A 112 8.86 -2.93 -25.96
C ASP A 112 9.59 -4.24 -26.33
N GLY A 113 9.93 -5.08 -25.35
CA GLY A 113 10.57 -6.38 -25.53
C GLY A 113 9.60 -7.55 -25.42
#